data_AF-G4QKZ5-F1
#
_entry.id   AF-G4QKZ5-F1
#
_cell.length_a   1.000
_cell.length_b   1.000
_cell.length_c   1.000
_cell.angle_alpha   90.00
_cell.angle_beta   90.00
_cell.angle_gamma   90.00
#
_symmetry.space_group_name_H-M   'P 1'
#
loop_
_entity.id
_entity.type
_entity.pdbx_description
1 polymer ?
#
loop_
_entity_poly.entity_id
_entity_poly.type
_entity_poly.pdbx_seq_one_letter_code
_entity_poly.pdbx_strand_id
1 'polypeptide(L)'
;MDKHYPAPYRLITALELAAKAHAEQRRKSDHSPYLNHLIDVMSLLVKFGHEDENLLISALLHDVIEDTFVNYEQLYLMFGEEVADTVKGLSDNKLLSIQKRKEEQLEKAKDGSVNHKLIKLSDAVSNASMIPLNWSVKQAEDSINHLKKIADICGDACPDMHQMLLETIDSSMVSLEKNKREIDDKIDGYIEQKLVFYSVRNDRFYLSESDENLPLNVSVMHGKFDGYMRSIRSDRLSFYAKPTVFENINSTVSELGIIDFNLPIETPILSGLMQVALRYR
;
A
#
# COMPACT_ATOMS: atom_id res chain seq x y z
N MET A 1 6.52 -39.40 19.63
CA MET A 1 5.42 -39.23 20.60
C MET A 1 4.61 -38.04 20.13
N ASP A 2 3.50 -38.30 19.44
CA ASP A 2 2.55 -37.26 19.07
C ASP A 2 1.99 -36.64 20.34
N LYS A 3 2.37 -35.39 20.61
CA LYS A 3 1.68 -34.59 21.63
C LYS A 3 0.39 -34.10 21.00
N HIS A 4 -0.68 -34.86 21.22
CA HIS A 4 -2.03 -34.44 20.91
C HIS A 4 -2.41 -33.32 21.89
N TYR A 5 -2.26 -32.07 21.45
CA TYR A 5 -2.69 -30.91 22.22
C TYR A 5 -4.19 -30.70 21.98
N PRO A 6 -5.02 -30.49 23.03
CA PRO A 6 -6.44 -30.20 22.83
C PRO A 6 -6.62 -28.91 22.00
N ALA A 7 -7.64 -28.88 21.15
CA ALA A 7 -7.85 -27.90 20.06
C ALA A 7 -7.54 -26.40 20.37
N PRO A 8 -7.84 -25.81 21.55
CA PRO A 8 -7.45 -24.41 21.75
C PRO A 8 -5.93 -24.21 21.86
N TYR A 9 -5.15 -25.23 22.24
CA TYR A 9 -3.72 -25.04 22.52
C TYR A 9 -2.87 -24.84 21.26
N ARG A 10 -3.13 -25.56 20.16
CA ARG A 10 -2.34 -25.40 18.92
C ARG A 10 -2.60 -24.02 18.31
N LEU A 11 -3.86 -23.60 18.25
CA LEU A 11 -4.24 -22.29 17.72
C LEU A 11 -3.68 -21.14 18.58
N ILE A 12 -3.73 -21.24 19.91
CA ILE A 12 -3.10 -20.25 20.81
C ILE A 12 -1.59 -20.22 20.58
N THR A 13 -0.93 -21.37 20.42
CA THR A 13 0.51 -21.44 20.15
C THR A 13 0.87 -20.77 18.82
N ALA A 14 0.04 -20.95 17.78
CA ALA A 14 0.21 -20.28 16.49
C ALA A 14 0.05 -18.76 16.62
N LEU A 15 -0.96 -18.31 17.34
CA LEU A 15 -1.18 -16.88 17.61
C LEU A 15 -0.01 -16.25 18.37
N GLU A 16 0.51 -16.94 19.40
CA GLU A 16 1.70 -16.49 20.13
C GLU A 16 2.93 -16.39 19.24
N LEU A 17 3.14 -17.38 18.35
CA LEU A 17 4.25 -17.37 17.40
C LEU A 17 4.12 -16.19 16.44
N ALA A 18 2.95 -16.02 15.82
CA ALA A 18 2.66 -14.90 14.92
C ALA A 18 2.90 -13.54 15.60
N ALA A 19 2.38 -13.37 16.82
CA ALA A 19 2.54 -12.14 17.59
C ALA A 19 4.02 -11.83 17.89
N LYS A 20 4.82 -12.84 18.26
CA LYS A 20 6.25 -12.67 18.54
C LYS A 20 7.04 -12.40 17.26
N ALA A 21 6.77 -13.14 16.19
CA ALA A 21 7.50 -13.05 14.93
C ALA A 21 7.28 -11.69 14.24
N HIS A 22 6.05 -11.15 14.31
CA HIS A 22 5.66 -9.89 13.70
C HIS A 22 5.57 -8.71 14.70
N ALA A 23 6.19 -8.81 15.88
CA ALA A 23 6.05 -7.84 16.97
C ALA A 23 6.37 -6.39 16.53
N GLU A 24 7.37 -6.21 15.68
CA GLU A 24 7.80 -4.90 15.17
C GLU A 24 7.20 -4.56 13.80
N GLN A 25 6.48 -5.48 13.16
CA GLN A 25 5.86 -5.23 11.87
C GLN A 25 4.59 -4.39 12.04
N ARG A 26 4.36 -3.48 11.08
CA ARG A 26 3.19 -2.60 11.04
C ARG A 26 2.50 -2.69 9.69
N ARG A 27 1.18 -2.50 9.68
CA ARG A 27 0.39 -2.37 8.45
C ARG A 27 0.84 -1.13 7.68
N LYS A 28 0.84 -1.23 6.34
CA LYS A 28 1.24 -0.14 5.45
C LYS A 28 0.21 0.99 5.40
N SER A 29 -1.06 0.67 5.71
CA SER A 29 -2.19 1.59 5.60
C SER A 29 -2.27 2.56 6.77
N ASP A 30 -2.30 2.05 7.99
CA ASP A 30 -2.64 2.80 9.20
C ASP A 30 -1.60 2.68 10.33
N HIS A 31 -0.47 2.01 10.06
CA HIS A 31 0.58 1.71 11.03
C HIS A 31 0.12 0.92 12.26
N SER A 32 -1.03 0.24 12.20
CA SER A 32 -1.46 -0.68 13.26
C SER A 32 -0.56 -1.93 13.33
N PRO A 33 -0.51 -2.65 14.47
CA PRO A 33 0.23 -3.91 14.58
C PRO A 33 -0.16 -4.91 13.48
N TYR A 34 0.84 -5.54 12.84
CA TYR A 34 0.58 -6.48 11.75
C TYR A 34 -0.27 -7.68 12.16
N LEU A 35 -0.19 -8.07 13.43
CA LEU A 35 -1.01 -9.12 14.03
C LEU A 35 -2.52 -8.94 13.77
N ASN A 36 -3.00 -7.69 13.68
CA ASN A 36 -4.41 -7.41 13.39
C ASN A 36 -4.83 -7.98 12.03
N HIS A 37 -3.97 -7.93 11.02
CA HIS A 37 -4.24 -8.50 9.70
C HIS A 37 -4.29 -10.03 9.76
N LEU A 38 -3.35 -10.66 10.46
CA LEU A 38 -3.33 -12.12 10.61
C LEU A 38 -4.61 -12.63 11.30
N ILE A 39 -5.08 -11.90 12.33
CA ILE A 39 -6.34 -12.19 13.00
C ILE A 39 -7.53 -11.96 12.08
N ASP A 40 -7.53 -10.90 11.27
CA ASP A 40 -8.58 -10.59 10.30
C ASP A 40 -8.72 -11.69 9.24
N VAL A 41 -7.60 -12.14 8.66
CA VAL A 41 -7.56 -13.26 7.69
C VAL A 41 -8.14 -14.54 8.29
N MET A 42 -7.73 -14.92 9.50
CA MET A 42 -8.31 -16.07 10.20
C MET A 42 -9.81 -15.88 10.51
N SER A 43 -10.21 -14.67 10.93
CA SER A 43 -11.60 -14.35 11.28
C SER A 43 -12.52 -14.39 10.07
N LEU A 44 -12.03 -14.00 8.89
CA LEU A 44 -12.76 -14.14 7.62
C LEU A 44 -13.04 -15.62 7.32
N LEU A 45 -12.06 -16.50 7.46
CA LEU A 45 -12.27 -17.94 7.27
C LEU A 45 -13.39 -18.48 8.19
N VAL A 46 -13.31 -18.17 9.49
CA VAL A 46 -14.33 -18.58 10.47
C VAL A 46 -15.71 -17.99 10.13
N LYS A 47 -15.77 -16.71 9.71
CA LYS A 47 -17.02 -16.04 9.31
C LYS A 47 -17.72 -16.76 8.17
N PHE A 48 -16.98 -17.39 7.26
CA PHE A 48 -17.51 -18.16 6.14
C PHE A 48 -17.61 -19.68 6.43
N GLY A 49 -17.52 -20.09 7.70
CA GLY A 49 -17.75 -21.47 8.13
C GLY A 49 -16.55 -22.41 7.94
N HIS A 50 -15.35 -21.86 7.71
CA HIS A 50 -14.13 -22.64 7.62
C HIS A 50 -13.45 -22.72 8.99
N GLU A 51 -13.66 -23.84 9.69
CA GLU A 51 -13.22 -24.05 11.08
C GLU A 51 -12.12 -25.11 11.24
N ASP A 52 -11.56 -25.62 10.13
CA ASP A 52 -10.46 -26.59 10.19
C ASP A 52 -9.24 -25.99 10.90
N GLU A 53 -8.72 -26.71 11.89
CA GLU A 53 -7.66 -26.20 12.77
C GLU A 53 -6.36 -25.93 12.00
N ASN A 54 -5.96 -26.81 11.06
CA ASN A 54 -4.74 -26.63 10.29
C ASN A 54 -4.86 -25.43 9.34
N LEU A 55 -6.01 -25.24 8.71
CA LEU A 55 -6.33 -24.06 7.90
C LEU A 55 -6.22 -22.76 8.72
N LEU A 56 -6.83 -22.71 9.91
CA LEU A 56 -6.79 -21.51 10.76
C LEU A 56 -5.38 -21.21 11.29
N ILE A 57 -4.62 -22.24 11.64
CA ILE A 57 -3.20 -22.10 12.02
C ILE A 57 -2.40 -21.57 10.82
N SER A 58 -2.57 -22.13 9.63
CA SER A 58 -1.88 -21.66 8.41
C SER A 58 -2.25 -20.21 8.07
N ALA A 59 -3.49 -19.80 8.29
CA ALA A 59 -3.92 -18.41 8.09
C ALA A 59 -3.20 -17.43 9.03
N LEU A 60 -3.08 -17.78 10.32
CA LEU A 60 -2.32 -16.98 11.30
C LEU A 60 -0.82 -16.91 10.98
N LEU A 61 -0.29 -17.91 10.30
CA LEU A 61 1.15 -18.06 10.05
C LEU A 61 1.56 -17.78 8.60
N HIS A 62 0.65 -17.38 7.71
CA HIS A 62 0.90 -17.41 6.27
C HIS A 62 2.12 -16.58 5.80
N ASP A 63 2.46 -15.52 6.53
CA ASP A 63 3.59 -14.64 6.21
C ASP A 63 4.86 -14.89 7.05
N VAL A 64 4.83 -15.82 8.02
CA VAL A 64 5.95 -15.93 8.97
C VAL A 64 7.25 -16.38 8.29
N ILE A 65 7.19 -17.25 7.28
CA ILE A 65 8.37 -17.67 6.51
C ILE A 65 8.89 -16.52 5.63
N GLU A 66 7.99 -15.68 5.12
CA GLU A 66 8.33 -14.63 4.16
C GLU A 66 8.92 -13.37 4.84
N ASP A 67 8.35 -12.97 5.97
CA ASP A 67 8.59 -11.66 6.60
C ASP A 67 9.38 -11.74 7.91
N THR A 68 9.68 -12.94 8.41
CA THR A 68 10.31 -13.12 9.72
C THR A 68 11.48 -14.12 9.67
N PHE A 69 12.06 -14.42 10.84
CA PHE A 69 13.14 -15.40 10.98
C PHE A 69 12.65 -16.85 11.09
N VAL A 70 11.33 -17.07 11.11
CA VAL A 70 10.74 -18.40 11.20
C VAL A 70 10.95 -19.17 9.91
N ASN A 71 11.37 -20.43 9.99
CA ASN A 71 11.59 -21.30 8.82
C ASN A 71 10.62 -22.48 8.76
N TYR A 72 10.66 -23.20 7.64
CA TYR A 72 9.79 -24.35 7.37
C TYR A 72 9.95 -25.46 8.42
N GLU A 73 11.19 -25.79 8.80
CA GLU A 73 11.48 -26.87 9.73
C GLU A 73 10.89 -26.60 11.12
N GLN A 74 10.92 -25.34 11.57
CA GLN A 74 10.26 -24.93 12.81
C GLN A 74 8.74 -25.15 12.73
N LEU A 75 8.10 -24.75 11.63
CA LEU A 75 6.66 -24.96 11.46
C LEU A 75 6.30 -26.45 11.38
N TYR A 76 7.09 -27.25 10.66
CA TYR A 76 6.90 -28.70 10.57
C TYR A 76 6.95 -29.35 11.95
N LEU A 77 7.94 -29.00 12.78
CA LEU A 77 8.09 -29.56 14.13
C LEU A 77 7.00 -29.10 15.10
N MET A 78 6.50 -27.88 14.95
CA MET A 78 5.51 -27.30 15.87
C MET A 78 4.06 -27.66 15.51
N PHE A 79 3.74 -27.68 14.21
CA PHE A 79 2.36 -27.75 13.72
C PHE A 79 2.12 -28.89 12.73
N GLY A 80 3.15 -29.59 12.28
CA GLY A 80 3.05 -30.70 11.33
C GLY A 80 3.22 -30.29 9.87
N GLU A 81 3.31 -31.30 9.02
CA GLU A 81 3.60 -31.18 7.57
C GLU A 81 2.57 -30.32 6.84
N GLU A 82 1.28 -30.57 7.04
CA GLU A 82 0.20 -29.88 6.32
C GLU A 82 0.25 -28.35 6.51
N VAL A 83 0.48 -27.89 7.75
CA VAL A 83 0.60 -26.47 8.06
C VAL A 83 1.87 -25.90 7.43
N ALA A 84 3.00 -26.60 7.56
CA ALA A 84 4.28 -26.14 7.04
C ALA A 84 4.26 -26.02 5.51
N ASP A 85 3.69 -27.00 4.81
CA ASP A 85 3.55 -27.00 3.35
C ASP A 85 2.60 -25.91 2.87
N THR A 86 1.47 -25.72 3.56
CA THR A 86 0.52 -24.65 3.22
C THR A 86 1.16 -23.28 3.36
N VAL A 87 1.81 -23.00 4.50
CA VAL A 87 2.50 -21.71 4.73
C VAL A 87 3.64 -21.51 3.72
N LYS A 88 4.44 -22.56 3.44
CA LYS A 88 5.51 -22.48 2.44
C LYS A 88 4.99 -22.19 1.04
N GLY A 89 3.86 -22.79 0.67
CA GLY A 89 3.18 -22.52 -0.58
C GLY A 89 2.69 -21.07 -0.69
N LEU A 90 2.29 -20.46 0.43
CA LEU A 90 1.79 -19.08 0.47
C LEU A 90 2.89 -18.01 0.41
N SER A 91 4.11 -18.36 0.81
CA SER A 91 5.26 -17.44 0.93
C SER A 91 5.93 -17.11 -0.40
N ASP A 92 6.31 -15.83 -0.55
CA ASP A 92 7.07 -15.34 -1.70
C ASP A 92 8.57 -15.58 -1.58
N ASN A 93 9.22 -15.65 -2.74
CA ASN A 93 10.65 -15.49 -2.83
C ASN A 93 11.04 -14.00 -2.87
N LYS A 94 11.46 -13.44 -1.74
CA LYS A 94 11.91 -12.04 -1.62
C LYS A 94 13.11 -11.66 -2.50
N LEU A 95 13.83 -12.63 -3.09
CA LEU A 95 14.93 -12.37 -4.03
C LEU A 95 14.42 -11.93 -5.42
N LEU A 96 13.13 -12.11 -5.72
CA LEU A 96 12.53 -11.73 -6.99
C LEU A 96 12.01 -10.29 -6.99
N SER A 97 11.92 -9.72 -8.20
CA SER A 97 11.26 -8.43 -8.39
C SER A 97 9.78 -8.51 -7.98
N ILE A 98 9.19 -7.38 -7.59
CA ILE A 98 7.77 -7.31 -7.19
C ILE A 98 6.85 -7.92 -8.25
N GLN A 99 7.13 -7.62 -9.52
CA GLN A 99 6.36 -8.15 -10.65
C GLN A 99 6.44 -9.67 -10.73
N LYS A 100 7.65 -10.24 -10.64
CA LYS A 100 7.85 -11.70 -10.67
C LYS A 100 7.24 -12.39 -9.46
N ARG A 101 7.29 -11.77 -8.27
CA ARG A 101 6.62 -12.30 -7.08
C ARG A 101 5.11 -12.40 -7.28
N LYS A 102 4.48 -11.33 -7.78
CA LYS A 102 3.04 -11.34 -8.12
C LYS A 102 2.70 -12.42 -9.14
N GLU A 103 3.52 -12.62 -10.17
CA GLU A 103 3.33 -13.69 -11.15
C GLU A 103 3.45 -15.08 -10.51
N GLU A 104 4.50 -15.33 -9.71
CA GLU A 104 4.71 -16.60 -9.01
C GLU A 104 3.58 -16.89 -8.01
N GLN A 105 3.07 -15.88 -7.29
CA GLN A 105 1.91 -16.01 -6.42
C GLN A 105 0.68 -16.54 -7.16
N LEU A 106 0.39 -15.99 -8.35
CA LEU A 106 -0.78 -16.39 -9.13
C LEU A 106 -0.63 -17.82 -9.64
N GLU A 107 0.57 -18.23 -10.09
CA GLU A 107 0.81 -19.62 -10.50
C GLU A 107 0.68 -20.59 -9.33
N LYS A 108 1.28 -20.27 -8.16
CA LYS A 108 1.13 -21.06 -6.94
C LYS A 108 -0.33 -21.18 -6.49
N ALA A 109 -1.12 -20.12 -6.65
CA ALA A 109 -2.53 -20.12 -6.28
C ALA A 109 -3.40 -20.98 -7.22
N LYS A 110 -3.04 -21.06 -8.51
CA LYS A 110 -3.73 -21.95 -9.48
C LYS A 110 -3.56 -23.42 -9.14
N ASP A 111 -2.32 -23.81 -8.84
CA ASP A 111 -1.95 -25.19 -8.52
C ASP A 111 -2.08 -25.51 -7.01
N GLY A 112 -2.46 -24.51 -6.22
CA GLY A 112 -2.53 -24.58 -4.77
C GLY A 112 -3.72 -25.42 -4.27
N SER A 113 -3.60 -25.90 -3.03
CA SER A 113 -4.68 -26.59 -2.33
C SER A 113 -5.88 -25.68 -2.08
N VAL A 114 -7.02 -26.26 -1.70
CA VAL A 114 -8.20 -25.49 -1.26
C VAL A 114 -7.83 -24.55 -0.10
N ASN A 115 -7.02 -25.02 0.87
CA ASN A 115 -6.55 -24.19 1.98
C ASN A 115 -5.72 -23.00 1.49
N HIS A 116 -4.82 -23.20 0.52
CA HIS A 116 -4.05 -22.11 -0.08
C HIS A 116 -4.99 -21.06 -0.69
N LYS A 117 -5.96 -21.49 -1.50
CA LYS A 117 -6.93 -20.60 -2.16
C LYS A 117 -7.78 -19.82 -1.15
N LEU A 118 -8.30 -20.50 -0.11
CA LEU A 118 -9.09 -19.87 0.95
C LEU A 118 -8.30 -18.81 1.71
N ILE A 119 -7.03 -19.10 2.04
CA ILE A 119 -6.17 -18.13 2.72
C ILE A 119 -5.85 -16.95 1.80
N LYS A 120 -5.49 -17.19 0.53
CA LYS A 120 -5.24 -16.08 -0.43
C LYS A 120 -6.47 -15.22 -0.67
N LEU A 121 -7.67 -15.80 -0.71
CA LEU A 121 -8.90 -15.05 -0.85
C LEU A 121 -9.18 -14.19 0.40
N SER A 122 -8.97 -14.74 1.59
CA SER A 122 -9.11 -14.02 2.86
C SER A 122 -8.08 -12.90 3.02
N ASP A 123 -6.81 -13.16 2.68
CA ASP A 123 -5.74 -12.17 2.60
C ASP A 123 -6.08 -11.05 1.62
N ALA A 124 -6.59 -11.40 0.43
CA ALA A 124 -7.02 -10.43 -0.56
C ALA A 124 -8.15 -9.51 -0.05
N VAL A 125 -9.13 -10.03 0.69
CA VAL A 125 -10.20 -9.21 1.32
C VAL A 125 -9.60 -8.27 2.37
N SER A 126 -8.74 -8.79 3.25
CA SER A 126 -8.09 -7.98 4.29
C SER A 126 -7.20 -6.88 3.70
N ASN A 127 -6.57 -7.13 2.55
CA ASN A 127 -5.76 -6.14 1.84
C ASN A 127 -6.62 -5.15 1.03
N ALA A 128 -7.70 -5.60 0.41
CA ALA A 128 -8.64 -4.74 -0.32
C ALA A 128 -9.29 -3.70 0.59
N SER A 129 -9.60 -4.08 1.84
CA SER A 129 -10.23 -3.18 2.83
C SER A 129 -9.28 -2.09 3.35
N MET A 130 -7.96 -2.26 3.14
CA MET A 130 -6.91 -1.46 3.75
C MET A 130 -5.87 -1.03 2.72
N ILE A 131 -6.34 -0.55 1.56
CA ILE A 131 -5.46 0.09 0.58
C ILE A 131 -4.84 1.35 1.21
N PRO A 132 -3.51 1.46 1.28
CA PRO A 132 -2.87 2.63 1.87
C PRO A 132 -3.18 3.90 1.09
N LEU A 133 -3.63 4.93 1.81
CA LEU A 133 -3.95 6.23 1.23
C LEU A 133 -2.73 6.89 0.58
N ASN A 134 -1.54 6.50 1.03
CA ASN A 134 -0.28 7.07 0.59
C ASN A 134 0.29 6.51 -0.69
N TRP A 135 -0.34 5.46 -1.20
CA TRP A 135 0.05 4.89 -2.47
C TRP A 135 -0.28 5.85 -3.60
N SER A 136 0.65 5.98 -4.54
CA SER A 136 0.33 6.58 -5.84
C SER A 136 -0.86 5.84 -6.47
N VAL A 137 -1.59 6.53 -7.34
CA VAL A 137 -2.71 5.93 -8.08
C VAL A 137 -2.30 4.65 -8.78
N LYS A 138 -1.13 4.66 -9.44
CA LYS A 138 -0.59 3.48 -10.11
C LYS A 138 -0.37 2.32 -9.15
N GLN A 139 0.16 2.56 -7.95
CA GLN A 139 0.35 1.50 -6.95
C GLN A 139 -0.99 0.93 -6.47
N ALA A 140 -1.99 1.78 -6.23
CA ALA A 140 -3.32 1.34 -5.85
C ALA A 140 -3.99 0.52 -6.96
N GLU A 141 -3.93 0.99 -8.21
CA GLU A 141 -4.43 0.28 -9.39
C GLU A 141 -3.70 -1.06 -9.61
N ASP A 142 -2.37 -1.09 -9.54
CA ASP A 142 -1.56 -2.30 -9.65
C ASP A 142 -1.86 -3.30 -8.52
N SER A 143 -2.25 -2.82 -7.34
CA SER A 143 -2.71 -3.67 -6.23
C SER A 143 -4.11 -4.22 -6.50
N ILE A 144 -5.06 -3.36 -6.84
CA ILE A 144 -6.44 -3.75 -7.14
C ILE A 144 -6.51 -4.75 -8.30
N ASN A 145 -5.75 -4.53 -9.36
CA ASN A 145 -5.66 -5.45 -10.50
C ASN A 145 -5.08 -6.80 -10.08
N HIS A 146 -4.15 -6.83 -9.12
CA HIS A 146 -3.64 -8.09 -8.58
C HIS A 146 -4.70 -8.82 -7.75
N LEU A 147 -5.43 -8.09 -6.90
CA LEU A 147 -6.51 -8.65 -6.08
C LEU A 147 -7.64 -9.23 -6.96
N LYS A 148 -7.98 -8.58 -8.08
CA LYS A 148 -8.94 -9.13 -9.06
C LYS A 148 -8.47 -10.46 -9.65
N LYS A 149 -7.18 -10.60 -9.98
CA LYS A 149 -6.64 -11.87 -10.48
C LYS A 149 -6.66 -12.97 -9.41
N ILE A 150 -6.43 -12.63 -8.15
CA ILE A 150 -6.60 -13.57 -7.04
C ILE A 150 -8.07 -14.00 -6.93
N ALA A 151 -9.00 -13.06 -7.03
CA ALA A 151 -10.44 -13.34 -7.06
C ALA A 151 -10.81 -14.33 -8.17
N ASP A 152 -10.30 -14.11 -9.39
CA ASP A 152 -10.53 -14.97 -10.55
C ASP A 152 -10.00 -16.41 -10.34
N ILE A 153 -8.83 -16.55 -9.69
CA ILE A 153 -8.15 -17.85 -9.51
C ILE A 153 -8.70 -18.64 -8.31
N CYS A 154 -8.98 -17.94 -7.21
CA CYS A 154 -9.31 -18.54 -5.91
C CYS A 154 -10.80 -18.48 -5.59
N GLY A 155 -11.59 -17.72 -6.35
CA GLY A 155 -12.99 -17.45 -6.01
C GLY A 155 -13.91 -18.68 -6.06
N ASP A 156 -13.49 -19.75 -6.75
CA ASP A 156 -14.18 -21.04 -6.76
C ASP A 156 -14.16 -21.74 -5.39
N ALA A 157 -13.14 -21.47 -4.56
CA ALA A 157 -12.99 -22.07 -3.24
C ALA A 157 -14.04 -21.57 -2.24
N CYS A 158 -14.50 -20.32 -2.38
CA CYS A 158 -15.56 -19.74 -1.54
C CYS A 158 -16.29 -18.61 -2.28
N PRO A 159 -17.42 -18.91 -2.96
CA PRO A 159 -18.15 -17.93 -3.78
C PRO A 159 -18.64 -16.70 -3.00
N ASP A 160 -19.07 -16.87 -1.75
CA ASP A 160 -19.56 -15.75 -0.94
C ASP A 160 -18.42 -14.81 -0.52
N MET A 161 -17.24 -15.35 -0.19
CA MET A 161 -16.04 -14.56 0.10
C MET A 161 -15.49 -13.90 -1.18
N HIS A 162 -15.60 -14.57 -2.33
CA HIS A 162 -15.28 -13.97 -3.62
C HIS A 162 -16.13 -12.73 -3.89
N GLN A 163 -17.46 -12.84 -3.70
CA GLN A 163 -18.34 -11.68 -3.84
C GLN A 163 -17.94 -10.55 -2.87
N MET A 164 -17.64 -10.88 -1.60
CA MET A 164 -17.16 -9.89 -0.62
C MET A 164 -15.88 -9.19 -1.07
N LEU A 165 -14.93 -9.91 -1.68
CA LEU A 165 -13.71 -9.32 -2.23
C LEU A 165 -14.03 -8.32 -3.33
N LEU A 166 -14.90 -8.67 -4.28
CA LEU A 166 -15.29 -7.77 -5.36
C LEU A 166 -15.98 -6.50 -4.84
N GLU A 167 -16.93 -6.65 -3.91
CA GLU A 167 -17.61 -5.51 -3.27
C GLU A 167 -16.63 -4.62 -2.50
N THR A 168 -15.66 -5.22 -1.81
CA THR A 168 -14.60 -4.48 -1.08
C THR A 168 -13.69 -3.73 -2.06
N ILE A 169 -13.30 -4.36 -3.16
CA ILE A 169 -12.51 -3.72 -4.23
C ILE A 169 -13.27 -2.51 -4.80
N ASP A 170 -14.55 -2.66 -5.11
CA ASP A 170 -15.37 -1.59 -5.68
C ASP A 170 -15.51 -0.42 -4.69
N SER A 171 -15.78 -0.70 -3.41
CA SER A 171 -15.83 0.32 -2.35
C SER A 171 -14.49 1.06 -2.19
N SER A 172 -13.38 0.33 -2.23
CA SER A 172 -12.03 0.91 -2.16
C SER A 172 -11.69 1.76 -3.40
N MET A 173 -12.14 1.36 -4.59
CA MET A 173 -12.02 2.16 -5.81
C MET A 173 -12.80 3.47 -5.71
N VAL A 174 -14.05 3.42 -5.27
CA VAL A 174 -14.89 4.63 -5.08
C VAL A 174 -14.24 5.58 -4.06
N SER A 175 -13.72 5.04 -2.96
CA SER A 175 -13.04 5.84 -1.93
C SER A 175 -11.76 6.48 -2.47
N LEU A 176 -10.97 5.72 -3.24
CA LEU A 176 -9.77 6.23 -3.89
C LEU A 176 -10.11 7.35 -4.88
N GLU A 177 -11.12 7.18 -5.74
CA GLU A 177 -11.57 8.20 -6.68
C GLU A 177 -12.08 9.46 -5.98
N LYS A 178 -12.82 9.31 -4.88
CA LYS A 178 -13.28 10.45 -4.07
C LYS A 178 -12.10 11.24 -3.50
N ASN A 179 -11.11 10.55 -2.92
CA ASN A 179 -9.92 11.19 -2.37
C ASN A 179 -9.10 11.90 -3.46
N LYS A 180 -8.97 11.28 -4.65
CA LYS A 180 -8.34 11.92 -5.82
C LYS A 180 -9.05 13.23 -6.17
N ARG A 181 -10.38 13.21 -6.31
CA ARG A 181 -11.18 14.41 -6.65
C ARG A 181 -11.03 15.50 -5.58
N GLU A 182 -11.10 15.14 -4.31
CA GLU A 182 -10.98 16.13 -3.22
C GLU A 182 -9.62 16.85 -3.23
N ILE A 183 -8.52 16.12 -3.45
CA ILE A 183 -7.19 16.74 -3.59
C ILE A 183 -7.12 17.60 -4.84
N ASP A 184 -7.67 17.11 -5.95
CA ASP A 184 -7.66 17.83 -7.22
C ASP A 184 -8.41 19.16 -7.12
N ASP A 185 -9.63 19.14 -6.56
CA ASP A 185 -10.46 20.33 -6.32
C ASP A 185 -9.77 21.33 -5.38
N LYS A 186 -9.13 20.84 -4.30
CA LYS A 186 -8.36 21.69 -3.38
C LYS A 186 -7.21 22.40 -4.09
N ILE A 187 -6.50 21.69 -4.96
CA ILE A 187 -5.37 22.23 -5.71
C ILE A 187 -5.85 23.24 -6.75
N ASP A 188 -6.97 22.97 -7.43
CA ASP A 188 -7.59 23.95 -8.33
C ASP A 188 -8.00 25.23 -7.60
N GLY A 189 -8.60 25.11 -6.41
CA GLY A 189 -8.89 26.27 -5.57
C GLY A 189 -7.64 27.08 -5.20
N TYR A 190 -6.50 26.43 -4.94
CA TYR A 190 -5.23 27.12 -4.70
C TYR A 190 -4.64 27.74 -5.97
N ILE A 191 -4.84 27.13 -7.14
CA ILE A 191 -4.45 27.69 -8.43
C ILE A 191 -5.25 28.97 -8.71
N GLU A 192 -6.57 28.96 -8.53
CA GLU A 192 -7.43 30.13 -8.71
C GLU A 192 -7.02 31.29 -7.81
N GLN A 193 -6.62 30.98 -6.57
CA GLN A 193 -6.12 31.96 -5.59
C GLN A 193 -4.67 32.41 -5.85
N LYS A 194 -4.00 31.88 -6.88
CA LYS A 194 -2.58 32.13 -7.20
C LYS A 194 -1.66 31.79 -6.02
N LEU A 195 -1.95 30.68 -5.36
CA LEU A 195 -1.23 30.14 -4.21
C LEU A 195 -0.39 28.91 -4.57
N VAL A 196 -0.80 28.19 -5.61
CA VAL A 196 -0.05 27.11 -6.27
C VAL A 196 0.17 27.50 -7.74
N PHE A 197 1.36 27.25 -8.26
CA PHE A 197 1.75 27.62 -9.61
C PHE A 197 2.28 26.40 -10.38
N TYR A 198 1.96 26.30 -11.66
CA TYR A 198 2.41 25.25 -12.58
C TYR A 198 2.62 25.79 -14.00
N SER A 199 3.34 25.03 -14.83
CA SER A 199 3.67 25.40 -16.21
C SER A 199 2.74 24.70 -17.21
N VAL A 200 2.08 25.46 -18.10
CA VAL A 200 1.42 24.94 -19.31
C VAL A 200 1.78 25.81 -20.50
N ARG A 201 2.20 25.17 -21.61
CA ARG A 201 2.49 25.88 -22.86
C ARG A 201 1.25 26.03 -23.74
N ASN A 202 0.90 27.31 -23.98
CA ASN A 202 -0.08 27.88 -24.92
C ASN A 202 -1.55 27.44 -24.69
N ASP A 203 -2.26 27.85 -23.63
CA ASP A 203 -2.48 29.25 -23.25
C ASP A 203 -2.42 29.54 -21.72
N ARG A 204 -1.20 29.34 -21.19
CA ARG A 204 -0.45 30.04 -20.11
C ARG A 204 -0.88 29.94 -18.63
N PHE A 205 -0.02 29.30 -17.84
CA PHE A 205 0.64 29.84 -16.62
C PHE A 205 2.16 29.53 -16.72
N TYR A 206 3.03 30.43 -16.24
CA TYR A 206 4.49 30.25 -16.27
C TYR A 206 5.02 29.77 -14.93
N LEU A 207 5.76 28.66 -14.96
CA LEU A 207 6.84 28.44 -14.02
C LEU A 207 8.00 27.74 -14.73
N SER A 208 9.15 28.40 -14.64
CA SER A 208 10.23 28.42 -15.63
C SER A 208 11.04 27.12 -15.71
N GLU A 209 11.69 26.87 -16.85
CA GLU A 209 12.78 25.88 -16.98
C GLU A 209 14.06 26.33 -16.25
N SER A 210 14.09 27.57 -15.73
CA SER A 210 15.15 28.16 -14.91
C SER A 210 14.59 28.88 -13.67
N ASP A 211 15.27 28.78 -12.53
CA ASP A 211 14.84 29.38 -11.24
C ASP A 211 14.77 30.92 -11.23
N GLU A 212 15.09 31.58 -12.34
CA GLU A 212 15.36 33.01 -12.43
C GLU A 212 14.12 33.93 -12.31
N ASN A 213 12.89 33.39 -12.41
CA ASN A 213 11.65 34.18 -12.38
C ASN A 213 10.63 33.71 -11.32
N LEU A 214 11.08 33.00 -10.29
CA LEU A 214 10.20 32.58 -9.19
C LEU A 214 9.76 33.77 -8.33
N PRO A 215 8.49 33.84 -7.89
CA PRO A 215 8.11 34.76 -6.83
C PRO A 215 9.02 34.53 -5.60
N LEU A 216 9.47 35.61 -4.96
CA LEU A 216 10.19 35.50 -3.70
C LEU A 216 9.32 34.71 -2.70
N ASN A 217 9.88 33.67 -2.09
CA ASN A 217 9.23 32.78 -1.11
C ASN A 217 8.24 31.76 -1.70
N VAL A 218 8.63 31.02 -2.74
CA VAL A 218 7.94 29.78 -3.14
C VAL A 218 8.85 28.58 -2.93
N SER A 219 8.24 27.43 -2.61
CA SER A 219 8.93 26.15 -2.42
C SER A 219 8.47 25.16 -3.49
N VAL A 220 9.42 24.37 -4.00
CA VAL A 220 9.14 23.32 -4.99
C VAL A 220 8.64 22.06 -4.29
N MET A 221 7.63 21.41 -4.86
CA MET A 221 7.14 20.11 -4.39
C MET A 221 7.73 18.98 -5.24
N HIS A 222 8.36 18.00 -4.58
CA HIS A 222 9.04 16.87 -5.22
C HIS A 222 8.61 15.51 -4.62
N GLY A 223 9.14 14.41 -5.18
CA GLY A 223 9.01 13.06 -4.63
C GLY A 223 7.65 12.40 -4.85
N LYS A 224 7.17 11.67 -3.83
CA LYS A 224 5.89 10.95 -3.88
C LYS A 224 4.69 11.85 -4.19
N PHE A 225 4.66 13.08 -3.69
CA PHE A 225 3.57 14.03 -3.99
C PHE A 225 3.54 14.42 -5.47
N ASP A 226 4.68 14.76 -6.05
CA ASP A 226 4.83 15.06 -7.47
C ASP A 226 4.44 13.85 -8.35
N GLY A 227 4.81 12.64 -7.93
CA GLY A 227 4.33 11.39 -8.54
C GLY A 227 2.81 11.20 -8.46
N TYR A 228 2.22 11.46 -7.28
CA TYR A 228 0.79 11.41 -7.06
C TYR A 228 0.03 12.42 -7.94
N MET A 229 0.49 13.67 -7.99
CA MET A 229 -0.14 14.72 -8.79
C MET A 229 -0.13 14.40 -10.28
N ARG A 230 0.97 13.88 -10.83
CA ARG A 230 1.04 13.40 -12.21
C ARG A 230 0.10 12.23 -12.52
N SER A 231 -0.37 11.54 -11.49
CA SER A 231 -1.26 10.39 -11.67
C SER A 231 -2.73 10.75 -11.60
N ILE A 232 -3.06 11.94 -11.08
CA ILE A 232 -4.42 12.50 -11.10
C ILE A 232 -4.59 13.60 -12.16
N ARG A 233 -3.50 14.24 -12.60
CA ARG A 233 -3.50 15.25 -13.67
C ARG A 233 -2.72 14.79 -14.88
N SER A 234 -3.29 15.01 -16.06
CA SER A 234 -2.73 14.59 -17.36
C SER A 234 -1.46 15.33 -17.77
N ASP A 235 -1.26 16.55 -17.25
CA ASP A 235 -0.12 17.38 -17.61
C ASP A 235 1.04 17.21 -16.63
N ARG A 236 2.28 17.35 -17.14
CA ARG A 236 3.48 17.31 -16.32
C ARG A 236 3.64 18.64 -15.60
N LEU A 237 3.14 18.69 -14.36
CA LEU A 237 3.09 19.90 -13.55
C LEU A 237 4.30 19.95 -12.61
N SER A 238 5.13 21.00 -12.72
CA SER A 238 6.07 21.35 -11.66
C SER A 238 5.33 22.27 -10.69
N PHE A 239 5.12 21.83 -9.44
CA PHE A 239 4.33 22.58 -8.46
C PHE A 239 5.21 23.44 -7.56
N TYR A 240 4.82 24.71 -7.44
CA TYR A 240 5.43 25.66 -6.53
C TYR A 240 4.34 26.29 -5.67
N ALA A 241 4.55 26.33 -4.36
CA ALA A 241 3.58 26.87 -3.42
C ALA A 241 4.24 27.86 -2.45
N LYS A 242 3.48 28.82 -1.94
CA LYS A 242 3.93 29.62 -0.78
C LYS A 242 4.11 28.70 0.44
N PRO A 243 5.03 28.98 1.38
CA PRO A 243 5.29 28.14 2.55
C PRO A 243 4.04 27.76 3.36
N THR A 244 3.12 28.70 3.60
CA THR A 244 1.88 28.43 4.35
C THR A 244 0.91 27.50 3.60
N VAL A 245 0.92 27.56 2.27
CA VAL A 245 0.11 26.70 1.40
C VAL A 245 0.75 25.33 1.31
N PHE A 246 2.09 25.28 1.26
CA PHE A 246 2.86 24.05 1.36
C PHE A 246 2.61 23.34 2.68
N GLU A 247 2.58 24.03 3.82
CA GLU A 247 2.24 23.46 5.12
C GLU A 247 0.79 22.89 5.15
N ASN A 248 -0.18 23.62 4.59
CA ASN A 248 -1.57 23.16 4.53
C ASN A 248 -1.78 21.95 3.59
N ILE A 249 -1.15 21.99 2.41
CA ILE A 249 -1.15 20.86 1.47
C ILE A 249 -0.41 19.70 2.14
N ASN A 250 0.73 19.92 2.76
CA ASN A 250 1.46 18.88 3.49
C ASN A 250 0.65 18.27 4.63
N SER A 251 -0.14 19.02 5.39
CA SER A 251 -1.01 18.41 6.41
C SER A 251 -2.00 17.44 5.76
N THR A 252 -2.69 17.89 4.70
CA THR A 252 -3.67 17.09 3.96
C THR A 252 -3.02 15.86 3.29
N VAL A 253 -1.85 16.04 2.71
CA VAL A 253 -1.08 15.00 2.01
C VAL A 253 -0.41 14.06 3.02
N SER A 254 -0.08 14.52 4.23
CA SER A 254 0.42 13.71 5.36
C SER A 254 -0.69 12.83 5.92
N GLU A 255 -1.89 13.37 6.07
CA GLU A 255 -3.08 12.63 6.49
C GLU A 255 -3.43 11.51 5.50
N LEU A 256 -3.13 11.76 4.22
CA LEU A 256 -3.21 10.76 3.16
C LEU A 256 -1.90 9.97 3.01
N GLY A 257 -0.87 10.28 3.81
CA GLY A 257 0.46 9.67 3.88
C GLY A 257 1.35 9.78 2.64
N ILE A 258 0.97 10.55 1.62
CA ILE A 258 1.60 10.68 0.29
C ILE A 258 3.02 11.33 0.34
N ILE A 259 3.63 11.51 1.51
CA ILE A 259 4.85 12.31 1.70
C ILE A 259 6.14 11.46 1.77
N ASP A 260 7.23 11.98 1.20
CA ASP A 260 8.59 11.66 1.62
C ASP A 260 9.04 12.67 2.67
N PHE A 261 9.10 12.27 3.94
CA PHE A 261 9.38 13.14 5.10
C PHE A 261 10.76 13.85 5.08
N ASN A 262 11.58 13.65 4.04
CA ASN A 262 12.99 14.05 4.01
C ASN A 262 13.42 14.84 2.76
N LEU A 263 12.51 15.38 1.96
CA LEU A 263 12.94 16.26 0.87
C LEU A 263 13.37 17.63 1.44
N PRO A 264 14.63 18.05 1.25
CA PRO A 264 15.06 19.37 1.68
C PRO A 264 14.22 20.41 0.94
N ILE A 265 13.71 21.39 1.68
CA ILE A 265 13.10 22.57 1.10
C ILE A 265 14.21 23.31 0.36
N GLU A 266 14.28 23.17 -0.96
CA GLU A 266 15.04 24.11 -1.77
C GLU A 266 14.24 25.41 -1.82
N THR A 267 14.48 26.28 -0.84
CA THR A 267 14.23 27.70 -1.05
C THR A 267 15.13 28.15 -2.19
N PRO A 268 14.64 28.85 -3.21
CA PRO A 268 15.50 29.51 -4.18
C PRO A 268 16.35 30.50 -3.40
N ILE A 269 17.59 30.13 -3.08
CA ILE A 269 18.53 31.04 -2.43
C ILE A 269 18.79 32.13 -3.45
N LEU A 270 18.67 33.38 -2.99
CA LEU A 270 19.00 34.63 -3.67
C LEU A 270 20.49 34.73 -4.07
N SER A 271 21.09 33.72 -4.69
CA SER A 271 22.52 33.73 -5.08
C SER A 271 22.74 34.06 -6.56
N GLY A 272 21.94 34.97 -7.13
CA GLY A 272 22.11 35.41 -8.53
C GLY A 272 21.68 36.84 -8.85
N LEU A 273 20.75 37.43 -8.09
CA LEU A 273 20.19 38.75 -8.42
C LEU A 273 21.02 39.96 -7.95
N MET A 274 22.24 39.76 -7.45
CA MET A 274 23.14 40.87 -7.10
C MET A 274 24.13 41.27 -8.22
N GLN A 275 24.10 40.64 -9.42
CA GLN A 275 25.04 40.99 -10.50
C GLN A 275 24.44 41.62 -11.78
N VAL A 276 23.13 41.64 -11.98
CA VAL A 276 22.57 42.16 -13.25
C VAL A 276 22.02 43.60 -13.15
N ALA A 277 21.94 44.20 -11.96
CA ALA A 277 21.47 45.58 -11.79
C ALA A 277 22.52 46.69 -12.07
N LEU A 278 23.68 46.38 -12.65
CA LEU A 278 24.75 47.38 -12.92
C LEU A 278 25.17 47.53 -14.38
N ARG A 279 24.37 47.07 -15.36
CA ARG A 279 24.65 47.36 -16.78
C ARG A 279 23.41 47.76 -17.55
N TYR A 280 22.81 48.89 -17.19
CA TYR A 280 22.16 49.81 -18.14
C TYR A 280 22.09 51.20 -17.49
N ARG A 281 23.17 51.97 -17.67
CA ARG A 281 23.18 53.43 -17.83
C ARG A 281 23.95 53.73 -19.10
#